data_AF-A0A9W6WLX0-F1
#
_entry.id   AF-A0A9W6WLX0-F1
#
_cell.length_a   1.000
_cell.length_b   1.000
_cell.length_c   1.000
_cell.angle_alpha   90.00
_cell.angle_beta   90.00
_cell.angle_gamma   90.00
#
_symmetry.space_group_name_H-M   'P 1'
#
loop_
_entity.id
_entity.type
_entity.pdbx_description
1 polymer ?
#
loop_
_entity_poly.entity_id
_entity_poly.type
_entity_poly.pdbx_seq_one_letter_code
_entity_poly.pdbx_strand_id
1 'polypeptide(L)'
;MDADSGYIAFSCENPFKDCIKPELRDHFDEHKYEWFPRDYNAEVAKFDRHTPGLFKEEWRGDAMVSLSSKNYICYLSDEEHKVKVSGKDIQQGRGRMLMYLTQMASRPL
;
A
#
# COMPACT_ATOMS: atom_id res chain seq x y z
N MET A 1 10.27 1.97 -17.17
CA MET A 1 9.34 3.00 -16.69
C MET A 1 9.28 2.83 -15.18
N ASP A 2 9.78 3.78 -14.41
CA ASP A 2 9.63 3.74 -12.95
C ASP A 2 8.13 3.92 -12.66
N ALA A 3 7.50 2.92 -12.05
CA ALA A 3 6.13 3.08 -11.58
C ALA A 3 6.15 4.03 -10.37
N ASP A 4 5.43 5.15 -10.46
CA ASP A 4 5.25 6.04 -9.33
C ASP A 4 4.19 5.43 -8.39
N SER A 5 4.64 4.91 -7.25
CA SER A 5 3.75 4.43 -6.19
C SER A 5 3.28 5.61 -5.32
N GLY A 6 1.98 5.69 -5.05
CA GLY A 6 1.40 6.61 -4.07
C GLY A 6 1.24 5.94 -2.70
N TYR A 7 1.57 6.65 -1.63
CA TYR A 7 1.33 6.20 -0.25
C TYR A 7 0.15 6.97 0.33
N ILE A 8 -0.87 6.24 0.78
CA ILE A 8 -2.09 6.82 1.34
C ILE A 8 -2.41 6.08 2.64
N ALA A 9 -2.62 6.85 3.71
CA ALA A 9 -3.09 6.33 4.98
C ALA A 9 -4.57 6.66 5.14
N PHE A 10 -5.33 5.71 5.66
CA PHE A 10 -6.75 5.88 5.93
C PHE A 10 -7.04 5.67 7.41
N SER A 11 -7.97 6.46 7.95
CA SER A 11 -8.46 6.30 9.31
C SER A 11 -9.61 5.30 9.42
N CYS A 12 -10.26 4.97 8.29
CA CYS A 12 -11.38 4.03 8.22
C CYS A 12 -10.89 2.63 7.82
N GLU A 13 -11.54 1.57 8.33
CA GLU A 13 -11.29 0.19 7.89
C GLU A 13 -11.74 -0.04 6.43
N ASN A 14 -12.83 0.63 6.00
CA ASN A 14 -13.33 0.59 4.63
C ASN A 14 -13.27 1.98 3.96
N PRO A 15 -12.08 2.45 3.52
CA PRO A 15 -11.91 3.82 3.03
C PRO A 15 -12.79 4.18 1.85
N PHE A 16 -12.96 3.27 0.90
CA PHE A 16 -13.76 3.47 -0.31
C PHE A 16 -15.27 3.33 -0.10
N LYS A 17 -15.72 3.19 1.15
CA LYS A 17 -17.13 3.19 1.54
C LYS A 17 -17.42 4.30 2.57
N ASP A 18 -16.58 4.36 3.60
CA ASP A 18 -16.82 5.18 4.78
C ASP A 18 -16.19 6.56 4.69
N CYS A 19 -15.00 6.64 4.07
CA CYS A 19 -14.24 7.90 3.95
C CYS A 19 -14.63 8.70 2.68
N ILE A 20 -15.57 8.23 1.85
CA ILE A 20 -16.09 8.97 0.69
C ILE A 20 -17.16 9.98 1.14
N LYS A 21 -16.98 11.25 0.75
CA LYS A 21 -17.94 12.31 1.04
C LYS A 21 -19.33 11.93 0.53
N PRO A 22 -20.40 12.07 1.35
CA PRO A 22 -21.76 11.63 0.97
C PRO A 22 -22.22 12.13 -0.39
N GLU A 23 -21.95 13.40 -0.69
CA GLU A 23 -22.32 14.08 -1.93
C GLU A 23 -21.52 13.63 -3.18
N LEU A 24 -20.45 12.86 -2.99
CA LEU A 24 -19.62 12.32 -4.08
C LEU A 24 -19.77 10.81 -4.27
N ARG A 25 -20.65 10.15 -3.49
CA ARG A 25 -20.80 8.69 -3.57
C ARG A 25 -21.30 8.22 -4.92
N ASP A 26 -22.31 8.89 -5.48
CA ASP A 26 -22.86 8.53 -6.79
C ASP A 26 -21.80 8.64 -7.88
N HIS A 27 -21.06 9.77 -7.90
CA HIS A 27 -19.94 9.97 -8.82
C HIS A 27 -18.84 8.93 -8.62
N PHE A 28 -18.53 8.55 -7.37
CA PHE A 28 -17.54 7.51 -7.10
C PHE A 28 -17.99 6.17 -7.65
N ASP A 29 -19.24 5.76 -7.43
CA ASP A 29 -19.76 4.48 -7.91
C ASP A 29 -19.83 4.41 -9.44
N GLU A 30 -20.16 5.52 -10.11
CA GLU A 30 -20.18 5.63 -11.57
C GLU A 30 -18.76 5.52 -12.19
N HIS A 31 -17.76 6.14 -11.56
CA HIS A 31 -16.43 6.31 -12.16
C HIS A 31 -15.31 5.46 -11.54
N LYS A 32 -15.56 4.70 -10.46
CA LYS A 32 -14.50 3.95 -9.75
C LYS A 32 -13.70 3.00 -10.65
N TYR A 33 -14.33 2.38 -11.65
CA TYR A 33 -13.67 1.42 -12.54
C TYR A 33 -12.81 2.07 -13.64
N GLU A 34 -12.86 3.38 -13.79
CA GLU A 34 -11.90 4.12 -14.62
C GLU A 34 -10.52 4.21 -13.94
N TRP A 35 -10.51 4.12 -12.62
CA TRP A 35 -9.31 4.32 -11.79
C TRP A 35 -8.86 3.05 -11.08
N PHE A 36 -9.79 2.15 -10.72
CA PHE A 36 -9.53 0.94 -9.95
C PHE A 36 -9.88 -0.32 -10.75
N PRO A 37 -9.23 -1.46 -10.46
CA PRO A 37 -9.61 -2.75 -11.06
C PRO A 37 -11.05 -3.14 -10.70
N ARG A 38 -11.71 -3.82 -11.63
CA ARG A 38 -13.10 -4.26 -11.45
C ARG A 38 -13.17 -5.45 -10.50
N ASP A 39 -14.00 -5.35 -9.47
CA ASP A 39 -14.11 -6.35 -8.39
C ASP A 39 -15.29 -7.34 -8.56
N TYR A 40 -16.21 -7.10 -9.49
CA TYR A 40 -17.41 -7.93 -9.69
C TYR A 40 -17.16 -9.29 -10.38
N ASN A 41 -16.02 -9.47 -11.05
CA ASN A 41 -15.67 -10.73 -11.73
C ASN A 41 -14.16 -11.01 -11.59
N ALA A 42 -13.84 -12.17 -11.00
CA ALA A 42 -12.46 -12.60 -10.77
C ALA A 42 -11.65 -12.81 -12.07
N GLU A 43 -12.29 -13.18 -13.18
CA GLU A 43 -11.61 -13.32 -14.48
C GLU A 43 -11.22 -11.95 -15.02
N VAL A 44 -12.13 -10.98 -14.94
CA VAL A 44 -11.88 -9.59 -15.38
C VAL A 44 -10.81 -8.93 -14.49
N ALA A 45 -10.86 -9.16 -13.18
CA ALA A 45 -9.87 -8.65 -12.22
C ALA A 45 -8.44 -9.12 -12.54
N LYS A 46 -8.26 -10.36 -13.04
CA LYS A 46 -6.95 -10.86 -13.48
C LYS A 46 -6.41 -10.06 -14.65
N PHE A 47 -7.25 -9.68 -15.61
CA PHE A 47 -6.84 -8.83 -16.72
C PHE A 47 -6.54 -7.40 -16.26
N ASP A 48 -7.37 -6.83 -15.38
CA ASP A 48 -7.17 -5.48 -14.85
C ASP A 48 -5.86 -5.32 -14.07
N ARG A 49 -5.36 -6.40 -13.47
CA ARG A 49 -4.02 -6.42 -12.86
C ARG A 49 -2.90 -6.13 -13.87
N HIS A 50 -3.09 -6.45 -15.15
CA HIS A 50 -2.14 -6.17 -16.22
C HIS A 50 -2.43 -4.88 -16.99
N THR A 51 -3.61 -4.26 -16.81
CA THR A 51 -3.98 -3.01 -17.47
C THR A 51 -3.15 -1.84 -16.95
N PRO A 52 -2.38 -1.12 -17.79
CA PRO A 52 -1.66 0.08 -17.37
C PRO A 52 -2.64 1.21 -17.05
N GLY A 53 -2.26 2.11 -16.12
CA GLY A 53 -3.07 3.28 -15.75
C GLY A 53 -4.05 3.06 -14.60
N LEU A 54 -4.40 1.82 -14.26
CA LEU A 54 -5.23 1.53 -13.09
C LEU A 54 -4.40 1.61 -11.80
N PHE A 55 -4.97 2.25 -10.77
CA PHE A 55 -4.45 2.23 -9.40
C PHE A 55 -4.62 0.83 -8.80
N LYS A 56 -3.48 0.21 -8.52
CA LYS A 56 -3.40 -1.14 -7.94
C LYS A 56 -2.82 -1.03 -6.55
N GLU A 57 -3.48 -1.65 -5.60
CA GLU A 57 -2.92 -1.81 -4.27
C GLU A 57 -1.70 -2.74 -4.35
N GLU A 58 -0.52 -2.19 -4.10
CA GLU A 58 0.72 -2.99 -4.06
C GLU A 58 0.92 -3.66 -2.70
N TRP A 59 0.52 -3.00 -1.61
CA TRP A 59 0.67 -3.48 -0.24
C TRP A 59 -0.23 -2.70 0.72
N ARG A 60 -0.75 -3.36 1.75
CA ARG A 60 -1.57 -2.77 2.82
C ARG A 60 -1.08 -3.25 4.19
N GLY A 61 -1.13 -2.36 5.18
CA GLY A 61 -0.87 -2.67 6.58
C GLY A 61 -1.06 -1.45 7.47
N ASP A 62 -0.67 -1.56 8.74
CA ASP A 62 -1.14 -0.66 9.80
C ASP A 62 -0.29 0.60 9.92
N ALA A 63 1.00 0.47 9.66
CA ALA A 63 1.93 1.57 9.83
C ALA A 63 3.08 1.53 8.82
N MET A 64 3.61 2.72 8.56
CA MET A 64 4.75 2.95 7.70
C MET A 64 5.72 3.92 8.36
N VAL A 65 7.01 3.57 8.36
CA VAL A 65 8.09 4.45 8.78
C VAL A 65 8.97 4.70 7.57
N SER A 66 9.07 5.97 7.15
CA SER A 66 9.83 6.37 5.97
C SER A 66 10.87 7.42 6.34
N LEU A 67 12.10 7.21 5.87
CA LEU A 67 13.17 8.22 5.91
C LEU A 67 13.23 9.01 4.60
N SER A 68 12.88 8.37 3.48
CA SER A 68 12.72 9.01 2.17
C SER A 68 11.78 8.21 1.28
N SER A 69 11.38 8.77 0.13
CA SER A 69 10.44 8.15 -0.82
C SER A 69 10.87 6.77 -1.35
N LYS A 70 12.14 6.38 -1.18
CA LYS A 70 12.67 5.07 -1.58
C LYS A 70 13.36 4.32 -0.44
N ASN A 71 13.19 4.79 0.80
CA ASN A 71 13.70 4.17 2.02
C ASN A 71 12.59 4.16 3.07
N TYR A 72 11.86 3.07 3.14
CA TYR A 72 10.73 2.92 4.05
C TYR A 72 10.50 1.47 4.45
N ILE A 73 9.79 1.33 5.55
CA ILE A 73 9.28 0.08 6.09
C ILE A 73 7.78 0.23 6.22
N CYS A 74 7.04 -0.82 5.89
CA CYS A 74 5.65 -0.95 6.30
C CYS A 74 5.47 -2.25 7.09
N TYR A 75 4.62 -2.23 8.13
CA TYR A 75 4.40 -3.37 9.02
C TYR A 75 2.94 -3.48 9.45
N LEU A 76 2.55 -4.70 9.84
CA LEU A 76 1.32 -4.98 10.59
C LEU A 76 1.66 -5.24 12.05
N SER A 77 0.81 -4.78 12.96
CA SER A 77 1.04 -4.90 14.41
C SER A 77 0.72 -6.28 14.97
N ASP A 78 -0.21 -7.01 14.35
CA ASP A 78 -0.78 -8.26 14.90
C ASP A 78 -0.16 -9.56 14.36
N GLU A 79 0.44 -9.53 13.16
CA GLU A 79 1.10 -10.72 12.59
C GLU A 79 2.61 -10.58 12.72
N GLU A 80 3.27 -11.59 13.32
CA GLU A 80 4.72 -11.74 13.46
C GLU A 80 5.48 -11.25 12.20
N HIS A 81 5.83 -9.97 12.20
CA HIS A 81 6.71 -9.26 11.28
C HIS A 81 6.47 -9.50 9.77
N LYS A 82 5.21 -9.43 9.28
CA LYS A 82 5.01 -9.18 7.84
C LYS A 82 5.42 -7.75 7.50
N VAL A 83 6.67 -7.61 7.07
CA VAL A 83 7.32 -6.34 6.80
C VAL A 83 7.58 -6.17 5.30
N LYS A 84 7.15 -5.04 4.72
CA LYS A 84 7.63 -4.58 3.42
C LYS A 84 8.76 -3.59 3.63
N VAL A 85 9.94 -3.86 3.07
CA VAL A 85 11.07 -2.92 3.11
C VAL A 85 11.41 -2.47 1.70
N SER A 86 11.53 -1.16 1.52
CA SER A 86 12.22 -0.55 0.38
C SER A 86 13.48 0.15 0.88
N GLY A 87 14.59 -0.09 0.19
CA GLY A 87 15.88 0.51 0.51
C GLY A 87 16.70 0.69 -0.75
N LYS A 88 16.50 1.79 -1.47
CA LYS A 88 17.27 2.06 -2.69
C LYS A 88 18.72 2.40 -2.31
N ASP A 89 19.65 1.89 -3.11
CA ASP A 89 21.11 2.06 -2.94
C ASP A 89 21.66 1.38 -1.66
N ILE A 90 20.82 0.60 -0.95
CA ILE A 90 21.23 -0.26 0.16
C ILE A 90 21.40 -1.69 -0.36
N GLN A 91 22.62 -2.20 -0.36
CA GLN A 91 22.86 -3.62 -0.62
C GLN A 91 22.37 -4.45 0.57
N GLN A 92 21.57 -5.48 0.29
CA GLN A 92 21.24 -6.51 1.28
C GLN A 92 22.50 -7.34 1.57
N GLY A 93 23.37 -6.82 2.45
CA GLY A 93 24.47 -7.59 3.01
C GLY A 93 23.91 -8.73 3.86
N ARG A 94 24.52 -9.91 3.78
CA ARG A 94 24.16 -11.10 4.57
C ARG A 94 24.22 -10.77 6.07
N GLY A 95 23.10 -10.30 6.63
CA GLY A 95 22.77 -10.47 8.04
C GLY A 95 22.50 -9.25 8.94
N ARG A 96 22.70 -7.97 8.57
CA ARG A 96 22.64 -6.92 9.62
C ARG A 96 22.05 -5.53 9.31
N MET A 97 21.85 -5.13 8.05
CA MET A 97 21.46 -3.72 7.78
C MET A 97 19.96 -3.43 7.92
N LEU A 98 19.09 -4.45 7.83
CA LEU A 98 17.65 -4.31 8.05
C LEU A 98 17.28 -4.18 9.54
N MET A 99 18.26 -4.20 10.46
CA MET A 99 17.98 -4.27 11.89
C MET A 99 17.53 -2.93 12.48
N TYR A 100 18.11 -1.79 12.09
CA TYR A 100 17.76 -0.52 12.75
C TYR A 100 16.31 -0.10 12.52
N LEU A 101 15.88 -0.20 11.27
CA LEU A 101 14.53 0.14 10.85
C LEU A 101 13.51 -0.85 11.44
N THR A 102 13.76 -2.15 11.34
CA THR A 102 12.89 -3.19 11.93
C THR A 102 12.85 -3.11 13.46
N GLN A 103 13.97 -2.77 14.10
CA GLN A 103 14.06 -2.63 15.55
C GLN A 103 13.41 -1.35 16.07
N MET A 104 13.34 -0.28 15.27
CA MET A 104 12.51 0.88 15.59
C MET A 104 11.01 0.54 15.51
N ALA A 105 10.60 -0.22 14.49
CA ALA A 105 9.20 -0.65 14.33
C ALA A 105 8.74 -1.68 15.40
N SER A 106 9.67 -2.43 16.00
CA SER A 106 9.36 -3.46 17.02
C SER A 106 9.40 -2.94 18.47
N ARG A 107 9.65 -1.66 18.69
CA ARG A 107 9.64 -1.07 20.04
C ARG A 107 8.21 -0.60 20.37
N PRO A 108 7.61 -1.06 21.48
CA PRO A 108 6.36 -0.48 21.94
C PRO A 108 6.59 1.00 22.31
N LEU A 109 5.61 1.85 22.01
CA LEU A 109 5.58 3.26 22.40
C LEU A 109 5.55 3.42 23.93
#